data_AF-A0A430Q7L8-F1
#
_entry.id   AF-A0A430Q7L8-F1
#
_cell.length_a   1.000
_cell.length_b   1.000
_cell.length_c   1.000
_cell.angle_alpha   90.00
_cell.angle_beta   90.00
_cell.angle_gamma   90.00
#
_symmetry.space_group_name_H-M   'P 1'
#
loop_
_entity.id
_entity.type
_entity.pdbx_description
1 polymer ?
#
loop_
_entity_poly.entity_id
_entity_poly.type
_entity_poly.pdbx_seq_one_letter_code
_entity_poly.pdbx_strand_id
1 'polypeptide(L)'
;MLLKEARERLRMVTRDRDVYQKCLSGLVLEGLFQLLEPEVIIRCRQVDRDLTQNVLPECVAAYRKQTGTDCRVTIDNNYLPDSLAGGIEVYNKDGRIKVVNTLESRLDQISEHLMPQLREILFGVNEGRKFRN
;
A
#
# COMPACT_ATOMS: atom_id res chain seq x y z
N MET A 1 3.67 13.33 -17.30
CA MET A 1 4.56 14.24 -16.55
C MET A 1 4.18 14.25 -15.07
N LEU A 2 2.96 14.68 -14.71
CA LEU A 2 2.47 14.71 -13.32
C LEU A 2 2.60 13.39 -12.53
N LEU A 3 2.20 12.24 -13.10
CA LEU A 3 2.31 10.95 -12.41
C LEU A 3 3.76 10.55 -12.11
N LYS A 4 4.69 10.92 -12.99
CA LYS A 4 6.12 10.65 -12.80
C LYS A 4 6.67 11.47 -11.62
N GLU A 5 6.30 12.76 -11.55
CA GLU A 5 6.66 13.63 -10.43
C GLU A 5 6.04 13.16 -9.11
N ALA A 6 4.79 12.68 -9.14
CA ALA A 6 4.14 12.11 -7.95
C ALA A 6 4.88 10.87 -7.42
N ARG A 7 5.34 9.98 -8.32
CA ARG A 7 6.19 8.82 -7.96
C ARG A 7 7.52 9.25 -7.35
N GLU A 8 8.15 10.28 -7.88
CA GLU A 8 9.39 10.84 -7.31
C GLU A 8 9.17 11.42 -5.91
N ARG A 9 8.04 12.11 -5.69
CA ARG A 9 7.67 12.61 -4.36
C ARG A 9 7.42 11.48 -3.36
N LEU A 10 6.76 10.40 -3.77
CA LEU A 10 6.58 9.21 -2.92
C LEU A 10 7.91 8.64 -2.45
N ARG A 11 8.91 8.57 -3.34
CA ARG A 11 10.28 8.16 -2.97
C ARG A 11 10.95 9.11 -1.98
N MET A 12 10.58 10.39 -1.94
CA MET A 12 11.10 11.31 -0.93
C MET A 12 10.45 11.09 0.42
N VAL A 13 9.15 10.81 0.47
CA VAL A 13 8.43 10.51 1.72
C VAL A 13 8.98 9.24 2.37
N THR A 14 9.38 8.23 1.59
CA THR A 14 9.97 7.01 2.14
C THR A 14 11.38 7.19 2.70
N ARG A 15 12.00 8.37 2.56
CA ARG A 15 13.27 8.71 3.23
C ARG A 15 13.08 9.10 4.69
N ASP A 16 11.90 9.62 5.04
CA ASP A 16 11.56 9.93 6.42
C ASP A 16 11.10 8.64 7.11
N ARG A 17 11.97 8.08 7.96
CA ARG A 17 11.71 6.79 8.61
C ARG A 17 10.50 6.82 9.53
N ASP A 18 10.27 7.90 10.27
CA ASP A 18 9.17 7.97 11.24
C ASP A 18 7.82 8.07 10.54
N VAL A 19 7.75 8.91 9.50
CA VAL A 19 6.55 9.02 8.67
C VAL A 19 6.31 7.70 7.93
N TYR A 20 7.36 7.12 7.34
CA TYR A 20 7.23 5.89 6.58
C TYR A 20 6.87 4.69 7.45
N GLN A 21 7.39 4.59 8.68
CA GLN A 21 7.03 3.53 9.62
C GLN A 21 5.54 3.57 9.96
N LYS A 22 4.97 4.76 10.22
CA LYS A 22 3.53 4.92 10.46
C LYS A 22 2.70 4.52 9.25
N CYS A 23 3.13 4.94 8.05
CA CYS A 23 2.48 4.52 6.81
C CYS A 23 2.52 3.00 6.66
N LEU A 24 3.68 2.36 6.88
CA LEU A 24 3.88 0.94 6.69
C LEU A 24 3.05 0.11 7.69
N SER A 25 2.93 0.56 8.94
CA SER A 25 2.02 -0.04 9.92
C SER A 25 0.56 -0.05 9.43
N GLY A 26 0.09 1.07 8.86
CA GLY A 26 -1.24 1.13 8.23
C GLY A 26 -1.38 0.22 7.01
N LEU A 27 -0.37 0.16 6.14
CA LEU A 27 -0.39 -0.70 4.95
C LEU A 27 -0.45 -2.19 5.33
N VAL A 28 0.29 -2.61 6.36
CA VAL A 28 0.26 -3.96 6.90
C VAL A 28 -1.13 -4.26 7.43
N LEU A 29 -1.66 -3.41 8.31
CA LEU A 29 -2.96 -3.62 8.93
C LEU A 29 -4.09 -3.76 7.89
N GLU A 30 -4.11 -2.88 6.88
CA GLU A 30 -5.08 -2.96 5.78
C GLU A 30 -4.94 -4.25 4.98
N GLY A 31 -3.71 -4.70 4.72
CA GLY A 31 -3.46 -5.98 4.05
C GLY A 31 -3.99 -7.18 4.86
N LEU A 32 -3.80 -7.17 6.18
CA LEU A 32 -4.34 -8.20 7.09
C LEU A 32 -5.87 -8.22 7.05
N PHE A 33 -6.51 -7.04 7.12
CA PHE A 33 -7.98 -6.92 7.07
C PHE A 33 -8.58 -7.28 5.70
N GLN A 34 -7.82 -7.15 4.61
CA GLN A 34 -8.30 -7.55 3.28
C GLN A 34 -8.23 -9.06 3.06
N LEU A 35 -7.21 -9.73 3.61
CA LEU A 35 -7.09 -11.20 3.50
C LEU A 35 -7.97 -11.94 4.50
N LEU A 36 -8.04 -11.49 5.76
CA LEU A 36 -8.75 -12.18 6.85
C LEU A 36 -8.35 -13.66 7.02
N GLU A 37 -7.08 -13.98 6.77
CA GLU A 37 -6.53 -15.33 6.87
C GLU A 37 -5.76 -15.54 8.20
N PRO A 38 -5.72 -16.77 8.74
CA PRO A 38 -5.00 -17.07 9.97
C PRO A 38 -3.48 -17.07 9.80
N GLU A 39 -2.98 -17.32 8.58
CA GLU A 39 -1.55 -17.29 8.25
C GLU A 39 -1.33 -16.48 6.97
N VAL A 40 -0.44 -15.49 7.06
CA VAL A 40 -0.11 -14.59 5.96
C VAL A 40 1.40 -14.42 5.79
N ILE A 41 1.79 -14.14 4.55
CA ILE A 41 3.17 -13.94 4.15
C ILE A 41 3.29 -12.52 3.59
N ILE A 42 4.22 -11.72 4.10
CA ILE A 42 4.46 -10.35 3.66
C ILE A 42 5.75 -10.29 2.84
N ARG A 43 5.66 -9.67 1.66
CA ARG A 43 6.81 -9.25 0.86
C ARG A 43 6.95 -7.75 0.94
N CYS A 44 8.17 -7.31 1.24
CA CYS A 44 8.57 -5.91 1.28
C CYS A 44 9.91 -5.76 0.54
N ARG A 45 10.41 -4.54 0.34
CA ARG A 45 11.77 -4.36 -0.17
C ARG A 45 12.77 -4.79 0.89
N GLN A 46 13.97 -5.19 0.47
CA GLN A 46 15.01 -5.65 1.38
C GLN A 46 15.37 -4.58 2.43
N VAL A 47 15.41 -3.30 2.02
CA VAL A 47 15.71 -2.15 2.90
C VAL A 47 14.62 -1.87 3.94
N ASP A 48 13.39 -2.32 3.68
CA ASP A 48 12.24 -2.09 4.55
C ASP A 48 12.00 -3.26 5.51
N ARG A 49 12.79 -4.34 5.42
CA ARG A 49 12.62 -5.57 6.22
C ARG A 49 12.62 -5.29 7.71
N ASP A 50 13.62 -4.54 8.20
CA ASP A 50 13.78 -4.26 9.63
C ASP A 50 12.63 -3.39 10.15
N LEU A 51 12.23 -2.37 9.37
CA LEU A 51 11.08 -1.52 9.70
C LEU A 51 9.78 -2.34 9.73
N THR A 52 9.58 -3.21 8.74
CA THR A 52 8.43 -4.11 8.67
C THR A 52 8.39 -5.00 9.90
N GLN A 53 9.52 -5.64 10.25
CA GLN A 53 9.62 -6.52 11.41
C GLN A 53 9.30 -5.81 12.73
N ASN A 54 9.66 -4.53 12.85
CA ASN A 54 9.40 -3.71 14.03
C ASN A 54 7.92 -3.33 14.19
N VAL A 55 7.19 -3.12 13.09
CA VAL A 55 5.76 -2.76 13.15
C VAL A 55 4.83 -3.97 13.29
N LEU A 56 5.27 -5.16 12.89
CA LEU A 56 4.45 -6.38 12.94
C LEU A 56 3.75 -6.64 14.29
N PRO A 57 4.42 -6.54 15.46
CA PRO A 57 3.79 -6.83 16.74
C PRO A 57 2.61 -5.90 17.03
N GLU A 58 2.74 -4.62 16.71
CA GLU A 58 1.68 -3.62 16.85
C GLU A 58 0.50 -3.92 15.92
N CYS A 59 0.79 -4.23 14.65
CA CYS A 59 -0.24 -4.55 13.66
C CYS A 59 -1.02 -5.82 14.02
N VAL A 60 -0.35 -6.87 14.48
CA VAL A 60 -1.01 -8.13 14.89
C VAL A 60 -1.88 -7.91 16.13
N ALA A 61 -1.40 -7.13 17.10
CA ALA A 61 -2.20 -6.78 18.28
C ALA A 61 -3.45 -5.96 17.91
N ALA A 62 -3.31 -4.99 17.01
CA ALA A 62 -4.43 -4.18 16.51
C ALA A 62 -5.42 -5.03 15.70
N TYR A 63 -4.94 -5.92 14.84
CA TYR A 63 -5.76 -6.86 14.09
C TYR A 63 -6.57 -7.76 15.04
N ARG A 64 -5.90 -8.40 16.00
CA ARG A 64 -6.55 -9.28 16.99
C ARG A 64 -7.60 -8.55 17.82
N LYS A 65 -7.36 -7.30 18.20
CA LYS A 65 -8.34 -6.48 18.92
C LYS A 65 -9.62 -6.24 18.12
N GLN A 66 -9.51 -6.15 16.80
CA GLN A 66 -10.62 -5.79 15.92
C GLN A 66 -11.35 -7.00 15.35
N THR A 67 -10.65 -8.10 15.06
CA THR A 67 -11.23 -9.34 14.50
C THR A 67 -11.48 -10.42 15.54
N GLY A 68 -10.87 -10.33 16.72
CA GLY A 68 -10.89 -11.38 17.74
C GLY A 68 -10.08 -12.63 17.40
N THR A 69 -9.39 -12.65 16.24
CA THR A 69 -8.67 -13.82 15.73
C THR A 69 -7.18 -13.56 15.72
N ASP A 70 -6.38 -14.58 16.01
CA ASP A 70 -4.92 -14.50 15.92
C ASP A 70 -4.47 -14.68 14.46
N CYS A 71 -3.45 -13.93 14.05
CA CYS A 71 -2.92 -13.98 12.69
C CYS A 71 -1.41 -14.14 12.74
N ARG A 72 -0.91 -15.24 12.16
CA ARG A 72 0.51 -15.51 12.05
C ARG A 72 1.06 -14.82 10.81
N VAL A 73 1.87 -13.79 11.04
CA VAL A 73 2.51 -13.03 9.96
C VAL A 73 3.97 -13.45 9.82
N THR A 74 4.39 -13.76 8.60
CA THR A 74 5.78 -14.08 8.28
C THR A 74 6.29 -13.18 7.16
N ILE A 75 7.56 -12.75 7.23
CA ILE A 75 8.19 -11.99 6.14
C ILE A 75 8.90 -12.97 5.22
N ASP A 76 8.56 -12.94 3.93
CA ASP A 76 9.21 -13.78 2.91
C ASP A 76 10.66 -13.33 2.67
N ASN A 77 11.51 -14.23 2.18
CA ASN A 77 12.84 -13.90 1.68
C ASN A 77 12.81 -13.44 0.22
N ASN A 78 11.68 -13.61 -0.48
CA ASN A 78 11.46 -13.00 -1.79
C ASN A 78 11.04 -11.54 -1.62
N TYR A 79 12.00 -10.64 -1.83
CA TYR A 79 11.79 -9.19 -1.69
C TYR A 79 11.15 -8.57 -2.93
N LEU A 80 10.47 -7.45 -2.70
CA LEU A 80 10.02 -6.56 -3.75
C LEU A 80 11.23 -5.86 -4.40
N PRO A 81 11.15 -5.52 -5.70
CA PRO A 81 12.24 -4.86 -6.40
C PRO A 81 12.50 -3.46 -5.84
N ASP A 82 13.77 -3.09 -5.73
CA ASP A 82 14.23 -1.78 -5.22
C ASP A 82 13.81 -0.60 -6.10
N SER A 83 13.35 -0.87 -7.33
CA SER A 83 12.75 0.13 -8.21
C SER A 83 11.47 0.73 -7.64
N LEU A 84 10.75 0.00 -6.77
CA LEU A 84 9.52 0.51 -6.17
C LEU A 84 9.83 1.58 -5.12
N ALA A 85 8.97 2.58 -5.01
CA ALA A 85 9.08 3.60 -3.95
C ALA A 85 8.96 3.03 -2.53
N GLY A 86 8.23 1.91 -2.37
CA GLY A 86 8.04 1.18 -1.13
C GLY A 86 6.64 0.59 -0.99
N GLY A 87 6.38 0.04 0.19
CA GLY A 87 5.11 -0.61 0.56
C GLY A 87 5.27 -2.12 0.65
N ILE A 88 4.15 -2.83 0.64
CA ILE A 88 4.13 -4.27 0.90
C ILE A 88 3.20 -5.00 -0.07
N GLU A 89 3.45 -6.30 -0.23
CA GLU A 89 2.48 -7.24 -0.77
C GLU A 89 2.18 -8.28 0.30
N VAL A 90 0.91 -8.58 0.53
CA VAL A 90 0.48 -9.57 1.52
C VAL A 90 -0.12 -10.76 0.77
N TYR A 91 0.30 -11.96 1.13
CA TYR A 91 -0.12 -13.21 0.52
C TYR A 91 -0.77 -14.10 1.56
N ASN A 92 -1.67 -14.97 1.11
CA ASN A 92 -2.09 -16.09 1.92
C ASN A 92 -0.96 -17.14 2.01
N LYS A 93 -1.08 -18.08 2.95
CA LYS A 93 -0.14 -19.19 3.13
C LYS A 93 0.18 -19.95 1.84
N ASP A 94 -0.82 -20.17 0.98
CA ASP A 94 -0.66 -20.90 -0.28
C ASP A 94 -0.06 -20.07 -1.43
N GLY A 95 0.13 -18.75 -1.22
CA GLY A 95 0.60 -17.81 -2.24
C GLY A 95 -0.39 -17.57 -3.40
N ARG A 96 -1.62 -18.08 -3.30
CA ARG A 96 -2.67 -17.98 -4.33
C ARG A 96 -3.36 -16.63 -4.34
N ILE A 97 -3.64 -16.09 -3.15
CA ILE A 97 -4.29 -14.80 -2.97
C ILE A 97 -3.22 -13.81 -2.58
N LYS A 98 -3.17 -12.67 -3.28
CA LYS A 98 -2.27 -11.57 -2.95
C LYS A 98 -3.02 -10.24 -2.92
N VAL A 99 -2.64 -9.43 -1.95
CA VAL A 99 -3.05 -8.03 -1.80
C VAL A 99 -1.81 -7.18 -2.07
N VAL A 100 -1.86 -6.43 -3.17
CA VAL A 100 -0.77 -5.51 -3.55
C VAL A 100 -1.04 -4.17 -2.88
N ASN A 101 -0.22 -3.83 -1.88
CA ASN A 101 -0.37 -2.61 -1.10
C ASN A 101 0.88 -1.72 -1.19
N THR A 102 1.43 -1.61 -2.40
CA THR A 102 2.57 -0.76 -2.70
C THR A 102 2.12 0.69 -2.89
N LEU A 103 3.02 1.63 -2.60
CA LEU A 103 2.71 3.07 -2.76
C LEU A 103 2.39 3.43 -4.22
N GLU A 104 3.03 2.75 -5.17
CA GLU A 104 2.79 2.94 -6.60
C GLU A 104 1.43 2.41 -7.01
N SER A 105 1.03 1.22 -6.53
CA SER A 105 -0.32 0.67 -6.81
C SER A 105 -1.40 1.61 -6.30
N ARG A 106 -1.25 2.15 -5.08
CA ARG A 106 -2.20 3.13 -4.55
C ARG A 106 -2.24 4.41 -5.36
N LEU A 107 -1.08 4.92 -5.77
CA LEU A 107 -1.03 6.12 -6.61
C LEU A 107 -1.74 5.88 -7.94
N ASP A 108 -1.53 4.73 -8.56
CA ASP A 108 -2.17 4.38 -9.83
C ASP A 108 -3.70 4.26 -9.65
N GLN A 109 -4.16 3.57 -8.59
CA GLN A 109 -5.60 3.48 -8.24
C GLN A 109 -6.24 4.85 -7.99
N ILE A 110 -5.58 5.72 -7.23
CA ILE A 110 -6.07 7.09 -6.97
C ILE A 110 -6.09 7.88 -8.28
N SER A 111 -5.06 7.74 -9.10
CA SER A 111 -4.95 8.45 -10.37
C SER A 111 -6.10 8.09 -11.29
N GLU A 112 -6.42 6.81 -11.45
CA GLU A 112 -7.57 6.34 -12.24
C GLU A 112 -8.89 6.95 -11.76
N HIS A 113 -9.11 6.99 -10.45
CA HIS A 113 -10.34 7.57 -9.89
C HIS A 113 -10.42 9.09 -10.06
N LEU A 114 -9.27 9.78 -9.97
CA LEU A 114 -9.18 11.23 -10.11
C LEU A 114 -9.02 11.71 -11.55
N MET A 115 -8.75 10.83 -12.53
CA MET A 115 -8.56 11.18 -13.94
C MET A 115 -9.68 12.09 -14.50
N PRO A 116 -10.98 11.84 -14.23
CA PRO A 116 -12.05 12.71 -14.71
C PRO A 116 -11.93 14.14 -14.16
N GLN A 117 -11.61 14.28 -12.88
CA GLN A 117 -11.45 15.57 -12.21
C GLN A 117 -10.17 16.27 -12.66
N LEU A 118 -9.07 15.53 -12.80
CA LEU A 118 -7.79 16.06 -13.27
C LEU A 118 -7.91 16.59 -14.70
N ARG A 119 -8.67 15.91 -15.57
CA ARG A 119 -8.96 16.39 -16.93
C ARG A 119 -9.72 17.71 -16.90
N GLU A 120 -10.72 17.84 -16.03
CA GLU A 120 -11.51 19.06 -15.90
C GLU A 120 -10.69 20.24 -15.34
N ILE A 121 -9.80 19.99 -14.37
CA ILE A 121 -8.92 21.02 -13.81
C ILE A 121 -7.86 21.47 -14.84
N LEU A 122 -7.25 20.53 -15.56
CA LEU A 122 -6.14 20.83 -16.47
C LEU A 122 -6.59 21.39 -17.83
N PHE A 123 -7.72 20.93 -18.35
CA PHE A 123 -8.18 21.27 -19.70
C PHE A 123 -9.51 22.02 -19.71
N GLY A 124 -10.06 22.35 -18.54
CA GLY A 124 -11.35 23.00 -18.39
C GLY A 124 -12.53 22.04 -18.50
N VAL A 125 -13.69 22.58 -18.16
CA VAL A 125 -14.96 21.85 -18.23
C VAL A 125 -15.33 21.58 -19.68
N ASN A 126 -15.74 20.36 -20.00
CA ASN A 126 -16.27 20.05 -21.32
C ASN A 126 -17.65 20.72 -21.49
N GLU A 127 -17.72 21.78 -22.30
CA GLU A 127 -18.95 22.55 -22.56
C GLU A 127 -20.07 21.70 -23.19
N GLY A 128 -19.75 20.56 -23.82
CA GLY A 128 -20.73 19.62 -24.36
C GLY A 128 -21.39 18.68 -23.34
N ARG A 129 -20.96 18.67 -22.08
CA ARG A 129 -21.45 17.72 -21.06
C ARG A 129 -22.72 18.25 -20.38
N LYS A 130 -23.89 17.87 -20.90
CA LYS A 130 -25.21 18.34 -20.42
C LYS A 130 -25.66 17.78 -19.06
N PHE A 131 -25.11 16.66 -18.60
CA PHE A 131 -25.48 16.05 -17.31
C PHE A 131 -24.23 15.62 -16.52
N ARG A 132 -24.20 15.98 -15.24
CA ARG A 132 -23.15 15.66 -14.25
C ARG A 132 -23.77 14.81 -13.14
N ASN A 133 -24.11 13.56 -13.46
CA ASN A 133 -24.45 12.55 -12.45
C ASN A 133 -23.30 11.57 -12.32
#